data_AF-A0A0Q0WUS8-F1
#
_entry.id   AF-A0A0Q0WUS8-F1
#
_cell.length_a   1.000
_cell.length_b   1.000
_cell.length_c   1.000
_cell.angle_alpha   90.00
_cell.angle_beta   90.00
_cell.angle_gamma   90.00
#
_symmetry.space_group_name_H-M   'P 1'
#
loop_
_entity.id
_entity.type
_entity.pdbx_description
1 polymer ?
#
loop_
_entity_poly.entity_id
_entity_poly.type
_entity_poly.pdbx_seq_one_letter_code
_entity_poly.pdbx_strand_id
1 'polypeptide(L)'
;MKTSKFLFTTAVAGALLMSCSNDDEAPDDVNEEEVITTMTITLVPEGGGTTVTLQTQDLDGDGPEEPDVTISGSLSENTTYNGSIVLLNETEDPAEEVNEEIEGEAAEHQFFFEVGIGLNLNVAYADDESDYVSAETGENFTTTNPVGLVFTATTTDAGTGTFTVTLRHEPTKPNDGTTGDAGGETDITETFDLVVE
;
A
#
# COMPACT_ATOMS: atom_id res chain seq x y z
N MET A 1 -80.65 -40.12 20.91
CA MET A 1 -80.11 -41.10 21.87
C MET A 1 -78.81 -41.67 21.31
N LYS A 2 -77.77 -41.71 22.17
CA LYS A 2 -76.48 -42.43 22.05
C LYS A 2 -75.44 -41.83 21.10
N THR A 3 -74.16 -41.65 21.44
CA THR A 3 -73.38 -41.59 22.69
C THR A 3 -71.97 -41.16 22.26
N SER A 4 -71.32 -40.30 23.05
CA SER A 4 -69.93 -39.85 22.87
C SER A 4 -68.91 -41.01 22.93
N LYS A 5 -67.75 -40.85 22.27
CA LYS A 5 -66.44 -41.30 22.79
C LYS A 5 -65.30 -40.48 22.17
N PHE A 6 -64.58 -39.80 23.05
CA PHE A 6 -63.27 -39.15 22.84
C PHE A 6 -62.19 -40.23 22.65
N LEU A 7 -61.22 -40.01 21.75
CA LEU A 7 -59.86 -40.55 21.89
C LEU A 7 -58.86 -39.55 21.29
N PHE A 8 -57.72 -39.45 21.98
CA PHE A 8 -56.76 -38.35 22.00
C PHE A 8 -55.48 -38.75 21.23
N THR A 9 -54.71 -37.74 20.80
CA THR A 9 -53.23 -37.71 20.62
C THR A 9 -52.58 -38.29 19.33
N THR A 10 -52.03 -37.36 18.52
CA THR A 10 -50.57 -37.23 18.15
C THR A 10 -49.97 -38.25 17.17
N ALA A 11 -49.11 -37.95 16.19
CA ALA A 11 -48.33 -36.76 15.81
C ALA A 11 -48.14 -36.75 14.28
N VAL A 12 -48.09 -35.55 13.71
CA VAL A 12 -47.50 -35.27 12.39
C VAL A 12 -46.01 -35.04 12.61
N ALA A 13 -45.15 -35.80 11.94
CA ALA A 13 -43.75 -35.43 11.73
C ALA A 13 -43.23 -36.16 10.49
N GLY A 14 -43.40 -35.55 9.32
CA GLY A 14 -42.58 -35.83 8.17
C GLY A 14 -41.25 -35.10 8.36
N ALA A 15 -40.20 -35.83 8.76
CA ALA A 15 -38.84 -35.34 8.65
C ALA A 15 -38.33 -35.71 7.26
N LEU A 16 -38.57 -34.82 6.28
CA LEU A 16 -37.72 -34.77 5.10
C LEU A 16 -36.38 -34.21 5.59
N LEU A 17 -35.38 -35.09 5.70
CA LEU A 17 -33.99 -34.68 5.87
C LEU A 17 -33.57 -34.01 4.57
N MET A 18 -33.86 -32.71 4.43
CA MET A 18 -33.13 -31.83 3.54
C MET A 18 -31.71 -31.77 4.13
N SER A 19 -30.81 -32.54 3.53
CA SER A 19 -29.37 -32.34 3.68
C SER A 19 -29.05 -30.98 3.07
N CYS A 20 -29.14 -29.91 3.87
CA CYS A 20 -28.38 -28.70 3.58
C CYS A 20 -26.92 -29.08 3.73
N SER A 21 -26.24 -29.28 2.60
CA SER A 21 -24.79 -29.16 2.55
C SER A 21 -24.46 -27.82 3.19
N ASN A 22 -23.63 -27.82 4.22
CA ASN A 22 -22.97 -26.62 4.69
C ASN A 22 -22.01 -26.21 3.57
N ASP A 23 -22.55 -25.44 2.63
CA ASP A 23 -21.84 -24.69 1.61
C ASP A 23 -22.00 -23.20 1.97
N ASP A 24 -21.82 -22.90 3.25
CA ASP A 24 -21.69 -21.54 3.78
C ASP A 24 -20.21 -21.17 3.68
N GLU A 25 -19.64 -21.22 2.47
CA GLU A 25 -18.53 -20.33 2.19
C GLU A 25 -19.17 -18.96 2.12
N ALA A 26 -18.98 -18.16 3.18
CA ALA A 26 -19.21 -16.74 3.08
C ALA A 26 -18.49 -16.28 1.80
N PRO A 27 -19.10 -15.45 0.94
CA PRO A 27 -18.37 -14.90 -0.19
C PRO A 27 -17.08 -14.31 0.36
N ASP A 28 -15.95 -14.63 -0.28
CA ASP A 28 -14.66 -14.01 0.05
C ASP A 28 -14.88 -12.50 0.15
N ASP A 29 -14.33 -11.87 1.20
CA ASP A 29 -14.37 -10.43 1.31
C ASP A 29 -13.76 -9.86 0.03
N VAL A 30 -14.52 -9.01 -0.66
CA VAL A 30 -14.03 -8.37 -1.87
C VAL A 30 -12.97 -7.39 -1.39
N ASN A 31 -11.70 -7.63 -1.75
CA ASN A 31 -10.66 -6.67 -1.47
C ASN A 31 -10.96 -5.38 -2.24
N GLU A 32 -11.18 -4.28 -1.52
CA GLU A 32 -11.46 -2.99 -2.15
C GLU A 32 -10.14 -2.36 -2.58
N GLU A 33 -10.11 -1.72 -3.75
CA GLU A 33 -8.90 -1.04 -4.23
C GLU A 33 -8.57 0.15 -3.31
N GLU A 34 -7.28 0.31 -2.98
CA GLU A 34 -6.78 1.34 -2.10
C GLU A 34 -6.94 2.73 -2.72
N VAL A 35 -7.70 3.61 -2.07
CA VAL A 35 -7.82 5.01 -2.51
C VAL A 35 -6.71 5.84 -1.88
N ILE A 36 -5.67 6.16 -2.64
CA ILE A 36 -4.56 7.00 -2.17
C ILE A 36 -4.70 8.42 -2.72
N THR A 37 -4.88 9.38 -1.81
CA THR A 37 -4.92 10.81 -2.17
C THR A 37 -3.63 11.54 -1.88
N THR A 38 -2.85 11.07 -0.90
CA THR A 38 -1.68 11.79 -0.44
C THR A 38 -0.53 10.82 -0.20
N MET A 39 0.63 11.15 -0.75
CA MET A 39 1.89 10.47 -0.46
C MET A 39 2.87 11.47 0.16
N THR A 40 3.35 11.15 1.36
CA THR A 40 4.38 11.92 2.07
C THR A 40 5.65 11.09 2.21
N ILE A 41 6.73 11.55 1.61
CA ILE A 41 8.07 10.95 1.73
C ILE A 41 8.89 11.80 2.70
N THR A 42 9.42 11.18 3.75
CA THR A 42 10.28 11.83 4.73
C THR A 42 11.70 11.30 4.64
N LEU A 43 12.67 12.19 4.44
CA LEU A 43 14.10 11.89 4.33
C LEU A 43 14.84 12.47 5.53
N VAL A 44 15.25 11.62 6.46
CA VAL A 44 15.96 12.00 7.68
C VAL A 44 17.46 11.74 7.52
N PRO A 45 18.34 12.76 7.55
CA PRO A 45 19.78 12.57 7.36
C PRO A 45 20.42 11.80 8.52
N GLU A 46 21.19 10.78 8.18
CA GLU A 46 22.04 10.07 9.14
C GLU A 46 23.10 11.00 9.71
N GLY A 47 23.28 10.98 11.03
CA GLY A 47 24.18 11.90 11.72
C GLY A 47 23.57 13.27 12.04
N GLY A 48 22.30 13.48 11.72
CA GLY A 48 21.55 14.70 12.01
C GLY A 48 21.65 15.75 10.90
N GLY A 49 20.80 16.78 10.98
CA GLY A 49 20.64 17.77 9.92
C GLY A 49 19.18 18.17 9.78
N THR A 50 18.83 18.73 8.64
CA THR A 50 17.46 19.11 8.31
C THR A 50 16.76 17.93 7.62
N THR A 51 15.66 17.47 8.18
CA THR A 51 14.75 16.53 7.50
C THR A 51 14.15 17.20 6.27
N VAL A 52 14.10 16.47 5.16
CA VAL A 52 13.44 16.90 3.93
C VAL A 52 12.16 16.09 3.74
N THR A 53 11.07 16.77 3.44
CA THR A 53 9.77 16.16 3.16
C THR A 53 9.38 16.48 1.72
N LEU A 54 8.97 15.43 0.99
CA LEU A 54 8.37 15.52 -0.33
C LEU A 54 6.91 15.08 -0.16
N GLN A 55 5.97 15.83 -0.73
CA GLN A 55 4.55 15.48 -0.63
C GLN A 55 3.84 15.75 -1.94
N THR A 56 2.93 14.86 -2.30
CA THR A 56 1.87 15.12 -3.29
C THR A 56 0.52 14.89 -2.63
N GLN A 57 -0.47 15.70 -3.01
CA GLN A 57 -1.86 15.56 -2.57
C GLN A 57 -2.76 15.80 -3.77
N ASP A 58 -3.68 14.88 -3.99
CA ASP A 58 -4.72 14.93 -5.01
C ASP A 58 -6.04 14.42 -4.41
N LEU A 59 -6.99 15.33 -4.23
CA LEU A 59 -8.29 15.03 -3.60
C LEU A 59 -9.40 14.70 -4.61
N ASP A 60 -9.14 14.85 -5.91
CA ASP A 60 -10.10 14.52 -6.96
C ASP A 60 -9.61 13.42 -7.92
N GLY A 61 -8.37 12.94 -7.76
CA GLY A 61 -7.79 11.78 -8.44
C GLY A 61 -7.69 12.02 -9.95
N ASP A 62 -8.39 11.22 -10.75
CA ASP A 62 -8.52 11.45 -12.21
C ASP A 62 -9.35 12.71 -12.59
N GLY A 63 -9.58 13.60 -11.63
CA GLY A 63 -10.28 14.86 -11.79
C GLY A 63 -9.50 15.88 -12.63
N PRO A 64 -10.08 17.07 -12.83
CA PRO A 64 -9.43 18.14 -13.58
C PRO A 64 -8.38 18.92 -12.80
N GLU A 65 -8.29 18.75 -11.47
CA GLU A 65 -7.26 19.39 -10.66
C GLU A 65 -5.95 18.59 -10.76
N GLU A 66 -4.82 19.30 -10.79
CA GLU A 66 -3.51 18.63 -10.80
C GLU A 66 -3.06 18.47 -9.34
N PRO A 67 -2.24 17.45 -9.02
CA PRO A 67 -1.74 17.26 -7.66
C PRO A 67 -0.97 18.46 -7.11
N ASP A 68 -1.20 18.77 -5.84
CA ASP A 68 -0.44 19.77 -5.08
C ASP A 68 0.89 19.16 -4.60
N VAL A 69 1.96 19.41 -5.35
CA VAL A 69 3.31 18.89 -5.06
C VAL A 69 4.14 19.89 -4.25
N THR A 70 4.73 19.44 -3.13
CA THR A 70 5.61 20.25 -2.29
C THR A 70 6.92 19.55 -1.93
N ILE A 71 7.99 20.35 -1.83
CA ILE A 71 9.35 19.92 -1.45
C ILE A 71 9.85 20.89 -0.39
N SER A 72 10.17 20.40 0.81
CA SER A 72 10.52 21.28 1.93
C SER A 72 11.92 21.90 1.84
N GLY A 73 12.81 21.35 1.01
CA GLY A 73 14.18 21.84 0.83
C GLY A 73 15.04 20.95 -0.07
N SER A 74 16.29 21.38 -0.27
CA SER A 74 17.34 20.61 -0.96
C SER A 74 17.89 19.49 -0.08
N LEU A 75 18.42 18.45 -0.73
CA LEU A 75 19.23 17.43 -0.08
C LEU A 75 20.68 17.92 0.03
N SER A 76 21.37 17.50 1.09
CA SER A 76 22.78 17.80 1.30
C SER A 76 23.66 16.83 0.52
N GLU A 77 24.80 17.31 -0.01
CA GLU A 77 25.84 16.45 -0.59
C GLU A 77 26.35 15.38 0.39
N ASN A 78 26.86 14.26 -0.13
CA ASN A 78 27.54 13.20 0.63
C ASN A 78 26.79 12.72 1.89
N THR A 79 25.47 12.63 1.80
CA THR A 79 24.58 12.35 2.94
C THR A 79 23.72 11.12 2.67
N THR A 80 23.65 10.22 3.64
CA THR A 80 22.68 9.13 3.67
C THR A 80 21.44 9.59 4.41
N TYR A 81 20.27 9.37 3.83
CA TYR A 81 18.97 9.63 4.41
C TYR A 81 18.24 8.32 4.68
N ASN A 82 17.60 8.21 5.85
CA ASN A 82 16.57 7.22 6.10
C ASN A 82 15.25 7.77 5.54
N GLY A 83 14.70 7.07 4.55
CA GLY A 83 13.46 7.37 3.87
C GLY A 83 12.30 6.56 4.41
N SER A 84 11.14 7.20 4.57
CA SER A 84 9.88 6.54 4.90
C SER A 84 8.72 7.17 4.12
N ILE A 85 7.74 6.37 3.73
CA ILE A 85 6.55 6.81 2.99
C ILE A 85 5.30 6.64 3.87
N VAL A 86 4.46 7.67 3.92
CA VAL A 86 3.11 7.62 4.50
C VAL A 86 2.09 7.93 3.41
N LEU A 87 1.04 7.14 3.35
CA LEU A 87 -0.04 7.18 2.38
C LEU A 87 -1.36 7.46 3.11
N LEU A 88 -2.14 8.41 2.62
CA LEU A 88 -3.42 8.76 3.21
C LEU A 88 -4.55 8.78 2.18
N ASN A 89 -5.73 8.37 2.62
CA ASN A 89 -7.01 8.67 2.00
C ASN A 89 -7.68 9.83 2.75
N GLU A 90 -7.54 11.04 2.21
CA GLU A 90 -8.12 12.27 2.77
C GLU A 90 -9.53 12.57 2.23
N THR A 91 -10.13 11.63 1.48
CA THR A 91 -11.57 11.70 1.17
C THR A 91 -12.46 11.23 2.33
N GLU A 92 -11.88 10.49 3.28
CA GLU A 92 -12.52 10.01 4.51
C GLU A 92 -12.35 11.00 5.69
N ASP A 93 -13.23 10.92 6.69
CA ASP A 93 -13.16 11.75 7.92
C ASP A 93 -13.36 10.90 9.19
N PRO A 94 -12.28 10.61 9.96
CA PRO A 94 -10.91 11.11 9.76
C PRO A 94 -10.24 10.49 8.52
N ALA A 95 -9.22 11.16 7.99
CA ALA A 95 -8.38 10.60 6.94
C ALA A 95 -7.81 9.24 7.36
N GLU A 96 -7.88 8.28 6.45
CA GLU A 96 -7.42 6.91 6.66
C GLU A 96 -5.95 6.77 6.29
N GLU A 97 -5.22 5.97 7.07
CA GLU A 97 -3.81 5.67 6.84
C GLU A 97 -3.71 4.36 6.05
N VAL A 98 -3.46 4.50 4.74
CA VAL A 98 -3.47 3.38 3.78
C VAL A 98 -2.24 2.47 3.96
N ASN A 99 -1.22 2.92 4.70
CA ASN A 99 -0.06 2.08 5.03
C ASN A 99 -0.46 0.74 5.62
N GLU A 100 -1.48 0.67 6.49
CA GLU A 100 -1.87 -0.59 7.14
C GLU A 100 -2.33 -1.64 6.12
N GLU A 101 -3.03 -1.23 5.05
CA GLU A 101 -3.46 -2.09 3.95
C GLU A 101 -2.24 -2.55 3.13
N ILE A 102 -1.37 -1.63 2.72
CA ILE A 102 -0.14 -1.95 1.97
C ILE A 102 0.77 -2.92 2.74
N GLU A 103 0.91 -2.75 4.05
CA GLU A 103 1.67 -3.66 4.92
C GLU A 103 0.98 -5.03 5.04
N GLY A 104 -0.34 -5.03 5.23
CA GLY A 104 -1.18 -6.24 5.26
C GLY A 104 -1.14 -7.04 3.96
N GLU A 105 -0.84 -6.37 2.85
CA GLU A 105 -0.81 -6.89 1.49
C GLU A 105 0.56 -6.72 0.83
N ALA A 106 1.62 -6.77 1.65
CA ALA A 106 2.99 -6.53 1.18
C ALA A 106 3.40 -7.41 0.00
N ALA A 107 2.85 -8.63 -0.12
CA ALA A 107 3.09 -9.51 -1.28
C ALA A 107 2.58 -8.93 -2.60
N GLU A 108 1.56 -8.09 -2.56
CA GLU A 108 0.85 -7.52 -3.71
C GLU A 108 1.36 -6.11 -4.03
N HIS A 109 2.08 -5.46 -3.12
CA HIS A 109 2.52 -4.07 -3.30
C HIS A 109 4.03 -3.91 -3.40
N GLN A 110 4.49 -3.00 -4.26
CA GLN A 110 5.90 -2.56 -4.26
C GLN A 110 6.05 -1.13 -4.80
N PHE A 111 6.84 -0.32 -4.09
CA PHE A 111 7.35 0.95 -4.55
C PHE A 111 8.53 0.79 -5.51
N PHE A 112 8.56 1.63 -6.53
CA PHE A 112 9.63 1.75 -7.50
C PHE A 112 10.21 3.16 -7.46
N PHE A 113 11.54 3.23 -7.50
CA PHE A 113 12.30 4.46 -7.32
C PHE A 113 13.13 4.75 -8.57
N GLU A 114 12.75 5.76 -9.34
CA GLU A 114 13.45 6.14 -10.56
C GLU A 114 14.18 7.48 -10.37
N VAL A 115 15.49 7.46 -10.55
CA VAL A 115 16.34 8.65 -10.41
C VAL A 115 16.69 9.20 -11.79
N GLY A 116 16.27 10.44 -12.03
CA GLY A 116 16.51 11.17 -13.27
C GLY A 116 17.97 11.52 -13.48
N ILE A 117 18.35 11.69 -14.75
CA ILE A 117 19.71 12.07 -15.14
C ILE A 117 20.08 13.41 -14.49
N GLY A 118 21.25 13.45 -13.83
CA GLY A 118 21.79 14.65 -13.20
C GLY A 118 21.46 14.77 -11.71
N LEU A 119 20.52 13.98 -11.20
CA LEU A 119 20.32 13.82 -9.76
C LEU A 119 21.29 12.76 -9.23
N ASN A 120 22.27 13.21 -8.45
CA ASN A 120 23.32 12.36 -7.88
C ASN A 120 22.82 11.63 -6.62
N LEU A 121 21.75 10.85 -6.77
CA LEU A 121 21.05 10.11 -5.72
C LEU A 121 21.07 8.61 -6.03
N ASN A 122 21.30 7.79 -5.01
CA ASN A 122 21.10 6.34 -5.08
C ASN A 122 20.08 5.92 -4.03
N VAL A 123 19.14 5.08 -4.41
CA VAL A 123 18.09 4.58 -3.52
C VAL A 123 18.24 3.07 -3.35
N ALA A 124 18.04 2.58 -2.14
CA ALA A 124 18.02 1.15 -1.84
C ALA A 124 16.90 0.85 -0.85
N TYR A 125 16.13 -0.20 -1.12
CA TYR A 125 15.10 -0.73 -0.22
C TYR A 125 15.68 -1.09 1.14
N ALA A 126 14.92 -0.80 2.20
CA ALA A 126 15.29 -1.08 3.59
C ALA A 126 14.19 -1.87 4.33
N ASP A 127 13.19 -2.35 3.60
CA ASP A 127 12.12 -3.25 4.01
C ASP A 127 11.92 -4.33 2.94
N ASP A 128 11.35 -5.45 3.37
CA ASP A 128 10.82 -6.48 2.49
C ASP A 128 9.54 -7.08 3.06
N GLU A 129 8.86 -7.90 2.27
CA GLU A 129 7.60 -8.53 2.66
C GLU A 129 7.66 -9.20 4.04
N SER A 130 8.79 -9.82 4.42
CA SER A 130 8.91 -10.56 5.68
C SER A 130 8.93 -9.68 6.94
N ASP A 131 9.10 -8.37 6.78
CA ASP A 131 8.99 -7.39 7.85
C ASP A 131 7.52 -7.15 8.28
N TYR A 132 6.55 -7.58 7.46
CA TYR A 132 5.12 -7.32 7.67
C TYR A 132 4.31 -8.59 7.98
N VAL A 133 3.08 -8.37 8.46
CA VAL A 133 2.10 -9.41 8.81
C VAL A 133 0.96 -9.36 7.80
N SER A 134 0.68 -10.50 7.16
CA SER A 134 -0.42 -10.61 6.20
C SER A 134 -1.77 -10.36 6.88
N ALA A 135 -2.58 -9.47 6.31
CA ALA A 135 -3.93 -9.21 6.79
C ALA A 135 -4.84 -10.45 6.63
N GLU A 136 -4.68 -11.19 5.53
CA GLU A 136 -5.43 -12.43 5.25
C GLU A 136 -5.13 -13.54 6.27
N THR A 137 -3.85 -13.78 6.55
CA THR A 137 -3.43 -14.96 7.32
C THR A 137 -3.13 -14.67 8.80
N GLY A 138 -2.85 -13.41 9.15
CA GLY A 138 -2.39 -12.99 10.47
C GLY A 138 -0.97 -13.46 10.82
N GLU A 139 -0.21 -13.96 9.85
CA GLU A 139 1.16 -14.45 10.01
C GLU A 139 2.13 -13.58 9.17
N ASN A 140 3.41 -13.55 9.55
CA ASN A 140 4.42 -12.85 8.74
C ASN A 140 4.54 -13.46 7.34
N PHE A 141 4.79 -12.61 6.33
CA PHE A 141 5.19 -13.12 5.02
C PHE A 141 6.53 -13.86 5.12
N THR A 142 6.76 -14.77 4.18
CA THR A 142 7.96 -15.63 4.15
C THR A 142 8.86 -15.36 2.95
N THR A 143 8.38 -14.57 1.99
CA THR A 143 9.14 -14.05 0.88
C THR A 143 9.85 -12.76 1.30
N THR A 144 10.88 -12.38 0.54
CA THR A 144 11.73 -11.22 0.85
C THR A 144 11.85 -10.32 -0.36
N ASN A 145 10.76 -10.15 -1.12
CA ASN A 145 10.76 -9.13 -2.17
C ASN A 145 10.58 -7.76 -1.51
N PRO A 146 11.16 -6.69 -2.08
CA PRO A 146 11.02 -5.36 -1.51
C PRO A 146 9.58 -4.85 -1.53
N VAL A 147 9.22 -4.06 -0.52
CA VAL A 147 7.97 -3.30 -0.48
C VAL A 147 8.26 -1.83 -0.75
N GLY A 148 9.25 -1.23 -0.07
CA GLY A 148 9.72 0.13 -0.32
C GLY A 148 8.96 1.23 0.41
N LEU A 149 8.20 0.90 1.45
CA LEU A 149 7.71 1.89 2.42
C LEU A 149 8.88 2.51 3.20
N VAL A 150 9.95 1.74 3.39
CA VAL A 150 11.20 2.19 4.02
C VAL A 150 12.38 1.99 3.06
N PHE A 151 13.21 3.02 2.93
CA PHE A 151 14.36 2.97 2.05
C PHE A 151 15.53 3.82 2.57
N THR A 152 16.68 3.68 1.95
CA THR A 152 17.81 4.60 2.12
C THR A 152 18.03 5.39 0.84
N ALA A 153 18.33 6.67 0.99
CA ALA A 153 18.67 7.56 -0.12
C ALA A 153 20.05 8.18 0.13
N THR A 154 21.02 7.88 -0.72
CA THR A 154 22.41 8.34 -0.57
C THR A 154 22.74 9.34 -1.66
N THR A 155 23.10 10.56 -1.27
CA THR A 155 23.57 11.62 -2.18
C THR A 155 25.08 11.59 -2.33
N THR A 156 25.59 12.10 -3.45
CA THR A 156 27.03 12.32 -3.67
C THR A 156 27.33 13.79 -3.96
N ASP A 157 27.88 14.14 -5.12
CA ASP A 157 28.18 15.51 -5.52
C ASP A 157 26.90 16.31 -5.82
N ALA A 158 26.97 17.64 -5.81
CA ALA A 158 25.86 18.51 -6.16
C ALA A 158 25.28 18.17 -7.55
N GLY A 159 23.97 18.25 -7.66
CA GLY A 159 23.24 17.83 -8.85
C GLY A 159 21.76 18.19 -8.77
N THR A 160 21.11 18.18 -9.92
CA THR A 160 19.67 18.48 -10.03
C THR A 160 19.05 17.50 -11.00
N GLY A 161 17.87 17.01 -10.67
CA GLY A 161 17.11 16.13 -11.55
C GLY A 161 15.84 15.63 -10.85
N THR A 162 15.15 14.72 -11.50
CA THR A 162 13.88 14.21 -11.01
C THR A 162 14.07 12.99 -10.11
N PHE A 163 13.19 12.82 -9.14
CA PHE A 163 13.01 11.60 -8.38
C PHE A 163 11.55 11.17 -8.51
N THR A 164 11.31 10.08 -9.24
CA THR A 164 9.97 9.55 -9.46
C THR A 164 9.74 8.36 -8.55
N VAL A 165 8.62 8.38 -7.82
CA VAL A 165 8.23 7.34 -6.88
C VAL A 165 6.87 6.81 -7.30
N THR A 166 6.78 5.49 -7.49
CA THR A 166 5.57 4.82 -7.98
C THR A 166 5.24 3.63 -7.12
N LEU A 167 4.03 3.57 -6.56
CA LEU A 167 3.48 2.34 -6.00
C LEU A 167 2.82 1.53 -7.12
N ARG A 168 2.98 0.22 -7.08
CA ARG A 168 2.27 -0.71 -7.95
C ARG A 168 1.57 -1.76 -7.11
N HIS A 169 0.32 -2.01 -7.44
CA HIS A 169 -0.48 -3.14 -7.00
C HIS A 169 -0.35 -4.31 -8.01
N GLU A 170 -0.18 -5.51 -7.49
CA GLU A 170 0.13 -6.76 -8.18
C GLU A 170 1.31 -6.69 -9.20
N PRO A 171 2.48 -6.10 -8.89
CA PRO A 171 3.62 -6.21 -9.78
C PRO A 171 4.15 -7.65 -9.78
N THR A 172 4.77 -8.04 -10.88
CA THR A 172 5.53 -9.29 -10.99
C THR A 172 6.63 -9.29 -9.93
N LYS A 173 6.67 -10.33 -9.10
CA LYS A 173 7.73 -10.53 -8.10
C LYS A 173 8.33 -11.94 -8.20
N PRO A 174 9.66 -12.09 -8.13
CA PRO A 174 10.66 -11.02 -8.08
C PRO A 174 10.77 -10.26 -9.42
N ASN A 175 11.13 -8.98 -9.35
CA ASN A 175 11.46 -8.12 -10.49
C ASN A 175 12.88 -7.54 -10.36
N ASP A 176 13.29 -6.69 -11.31
CA ASP A 176 14.61 -6.04 -11.34
C ASP A 176 14.63 -4.66 -10.65
N GLY A 177 13.56 -4.28 -9.96
CA GLY A 177 13.40 -2.98 -9.33
C GLY A 177 13.06 -1.84 -10.30
N THR A 178 12.66 -2.16 -11.54
CA THR A 178 12.22 -1.16 -12.52
C THR A 178 10.75 -1.33 -12.89
N THR A 179 10.09 -0.23 -13.24
CA THR A 179 8.67 -0.24 -13.63
C THR A 179 8.43 -0.92 -14.99
N GLY A 180 9.45 -0.97 -15.86
CA GLY A 180 9.29 -1.34 -17.28
C GLY A 180 8.76 -2.75 -17.53
N ASP A 181 9.16 -3.72 -16.71
CA ASP A 181 8.75 -5.13 -16.82
C ASP A 181 7.95 -5.60 -15.58
N ALA A 182 7.65 -4.70 -14.63
CA ALA A 182 6.96 -5.07 -13.40
C ALA A 182 5.51 -5.51 -13.66
N GLY A 183 4.77 -4.92 -14.61
CA GLY A 183 3.32 -5.18 -14.70
C GLY A 183 2.58 -4.65 -13.47
N GLY A 184 1.33 -5.08 -13.23
CA GLY A 184 0.47 -4.54 -12.16
C GLY A 184 -0.37 -3.32 -12.56
N GLU A 185 -1.04 -2.73 -11.58
CA GLU A 185 -1.80 -1.46 -11.61
C GLU A 185 -0.93 -0.36 -10.95
N THR A 186 -1.16 0.94 -11.22
CA THR A 186 -0.46 2.04 -10.53
C THR A 186 -1.41 2.73 -9.57
N ASP A 187 -1.20 2.47 -8.27
CA ASP A 187 -2.01 3.11 -7.22
C ASP A 187 -1.67 4.59 -7.08
N ILE A 188 -0.37 4.93 -7.15
CA ILE A 188 0.09 6.32 -7.15
C ILE A 188 1.46 6.47 -7.81
N THR A 189 1.67 7.58 -8.52
CA THR A 189 2.98 7.97 -9.05
C THR A 189 3.18 9.48 -8.93
N GLU A 190 4.37 9.90 -8.51
CA GLU A 190 4.72 11.31 -8.45
C GLU A 190 6.19 11.55 -8.83
N THR A 191 6.46 12.69 -9.45
CA THR A 191 7.82 13.10 -9.82
C THR A 191 8.21 14.40 -9.12
N PHE A 192 9.24 14.32 -8.26
CA PHE A 192 9.77 15.47 -7.53
C PHE A 192 11.04 16.01 -8.22
N ASP A 193 11.08 17.32 -8.47
CA ASP A 193 12.29 18.03 -8.94
C ASP A 193 13.22 18.33 -7.76
N LEU A 194 14.29 17.53 -7.60
CA LEU A 194 15.20 17.62 -6.46
C LEU A 194 16.52 18.32 -6.79
N VAL A 195 17.11 18.91 -5.75
CA VAL A 195 18.44 19.52 -5.75
C VAL A 195 19.28 18.87 -4.65
N VAL A 196 20.51 18.50 -4.99
CA VAL A 196 21.59 18.13 -4.06
C VAL A 196 22.60 19.28 -4.03
N GLU A 197 22.91 19.83 -2.85
CA GLU A 197 23.84 20.97 -2.65
C GLU A 197 24.56 21.00 -1.29
#